data_AF-A0A0F3IGT7-F1
#
_entry.id   AF-A0A0F3IGT7-F1
#
_cell.length_a   1.000
_cell.length_b   1.000
_cell.length_c   1.000
_cell.angle_alpha   90.00
_cell.angle_beta   90.00
_cell.angle_gamma   90.00
#
_symmetry.space_group_name_H-M   'P 1'
#
loop_
_entity.id
_entity.type
_entity.pdbx_description
1 polymer ?
#
loop_
_entity_poly.entity_id
_entity_poly.type
_entity_poly.pdbx_seq_one_letter_code
_entity_poly.pdbx_strand_id
1 'polypeptide(L)'
;MINWQRFPRSPNNYGVANELSLSQELSLLHYLLPAVRKIGVIYNPSINQERINQARAQMAELGLTIAEQTLTEPLQLDELLQQLLPTVDALWLIADPTVLSDKDSVEKSVYGN
;
A
#
# COMPACT_ATOMS: atom_id res chain seq x y z
N MET A 1 3.06 -1.61 12.49
CA MET A 1 4.04 -0.50 12.46
C MET A 1 3.34 0.80 12.83
N ILE A 2 4.04 1.77 13.42
CA ILE A 2 3.47 3.07 13.84
C ILE A 2 3.75 4.09 12.74
N ASN A 3 2.71 4.61 12.08
CA ASN A 3 2.84 5.65 11.06
C ASN A 3 3.30 6.98 11.70
N TRP A 4 4.55 7.38 11.47
CA TRP A 4 5.16 8.58 12.06
C TRP A 4 4.54 9.89 11.57
N GLN A 5 3.90 9.90 10.39
CA GLN A 5 3.24 11.10 9.85
C GLN A 5 2.05 11.53 10.73
N ARG A 6 1.49 10.59 11.51
CA ARG A 6 0.40 10.86 12.46
C ARG A 6 0.89 11.21 13.86
N PHE A 7 2.21 11.22 14.08
CA PHE A 7 2.77 11.52 15.39
C PHE A 7 2.69 13.03 15.67
N PRO A 8 2.11 13.46 16.80
CA PRO A 8 1.97 14.87 17.12
C PRO A 8 3.35 15.53 17.24
N ARG A 9 3.58 16.57 16.43
CA ARG A 9 4.83 17.34 16.45
C ARG A 9 4.75 18.41 17.54
N SER A 10 5.73 18.42 18.45
CA SER A 10 5.93 19.48 19.44
C SER A 10 7.34 20.03 19.31
N PRO A 11 7.61 21.30 19.72
CA PRO A 11 8.92 21.93 19.54
C PRO A 11 10.08 21.19 20.21
N ASN A 12 9.80 20.32 21.19
CA ASN A 12 10.79 19.60 21.99
C ASN A 12 10.81 18.08 21.74
N ASN A 13 10.08 17.59 20.73
CA ASN A 13 10.10 16.18 20.36
C ASN A 13 10.92 15.98 19.08
N TYR A 14 12.01 15.23 19.21
CA TYR A 14 12.85 14.78 18.09
C TYR A 14 12.66 13.28 17.89
N GLY A 15 12.71 12.83 16.65
CA GLY A 15 12.60 11.42 16.30
C GLY A 15 13.21 11.15 14.94
N VAL A 16 13.63 9.91 14.73
CA VAL A 16 14.10 9.44 13.42
C VAL A 16 13.04 8.50 12.87
N ALA A 17 12.51 8.83 11.69
CA ALA A 17 11.62 7.92 10.97
C ALA A 17 12.45 6.74 10.46
N ASN A 18 12.07 5.53 10.84
CA ASN A 18 12.66 4.29 10.32
C ASN A 18 12.01 3.85 8.99
N GLU A 19 10.92 4.52 8.60
CA GLU A 19 10.18 4.22 7.37
C GLU A 19 10.82 4.95 6.20
N LEU A 20 10.91 4.28 5.05
CA LEU A 20 11.28 4.92 3.81
C LEU A 20 10.21 5.96 3.44
N SER A 21 10.63 7.04 2.78
CA SER A 21 9.67 7.89 2.10
C SER A 21 9.03 7.13 0.94
N LEU A 22 7.80 7.49 0.60
CA LEU A 22 7.06 6.85 -0.48
C LEU A 22 7.84 6.84 -1.82
N SER A 23 8.55 7.91 -2.13
CA SER A 23 9.38 8.01 -3.33
C SER A 23 10.55 7.01 -3.31
N GLN A 24 11.16 6.78 -2.15
CA GLN A 24 12.21 5.78 -1.97
C GLN A 24 11.66 4.35 -2.11
N GLU A 25 10.49 4.06 -1.51
CA GLU A 25 9.82 2.76 -1.68
C GLU A 25 9.54 2.46 -3.16
N LEU A 26 8.97 3.43 -3.88
CA LEU A 26 8.62 3.28 -5.30
C LEU A 26 9.85 3.18 -6.21
N SER A 27 10.89 3.96 -5.93
CA SER A 27 12.16 3.87 -6.67
C SER A 27 12.82 2.51 -6.48
N LEU A 28 12.79 1.98 -5.27
CA LEU A 28 13.32 0.64 -4.98
C LEU A 28 12.50 -0.44 -5.68
N LEU A 29 11.17 -0.34 -5.67
CA LEU A 29 10.29 -1.27 -6.39
C LEU A 29 10.60 -1.27 -7.88
N HIS A 30 10.72 -0.10 -8.50
CA HIS A 30 11.05 0.01 -9.92
C HIS A 30 12.44 -0.55 -10.24
N TYR A 31 13.41 -0.34 -9.35
CA TYR A 31 14.77 -0.88 -9.50
C TYR A 31 14.80 -2.41 -9.42
N LEU A 32 14.08 -3.00 -8.46
CA LEU A 32 14.06 -4.45 -8.25
C LEU A 32 13.19 -5.19 -9.27
N LEU A 33 12.07 -4.58 -9.68
CA LEU A 33 11.07 -5.16 -10.56
C LEU A 33 10.81 -4.26 -11.78
N PRO A 34 11.78 -4.10 -12.69
CA PRO A 34 11.69 -3.15 -13.80
C PRO A 34 10.58 -3.47 -14.82
N ALA A 35 10.07 -4.71 -14.80
CA ALA A 35 8.98 -5.15 -15.67
C ALA A 35 7.58 -4.78 -15.13
N VAL A 36 7.45 -4.45 -13.84
CA VAL A 36 6.17 -4.08 -13.22
C VAL A 36 5.70 -2.73 -13.75
N ARG A 37 4.45 -2.66 -14.20
CA ARG A 37 3.82 -1.44 -14.72
C ARG A 37 2.51 -1.11 -14.03
N LYS A 38 1.81 -2.12 -13.52
CA LYS A 38 0.51 -1.97 -12.87
C LYS A 38 0.55 -2.56 -11.46
N ILE A 39 0.35 -1.69 -10.48
CA ILE A 39 0.43 -2.03 -9.05
C ILE A 39 -0.99 -2.02 -8.46
N GLY A 40 -1.40 -3.12 -7.83
CA GLY A 40 -2.65 -3.20 -7.10
C GLY A 40 -2.50 -2.72 -5.66
N VAL A 41 -3.50 -2.01 -5.15
CA VAL A 41 -3.58 -1.64 -3.74
C VAL A 41 -5.01 -1.80 -3.22
N ILE A 42 -5.13 -2.39 -2.02
CA ILE A 42 -6.38 -2.46 -1.26
C ILE A 42 -6.19 -1.61 -0.01
N TYR A 43 -7.11 -0.70 0.28
CA TYR A 43 -7.00 0.19 1.43
C TYR A 43 -8.34 0.69 1.96
N ASN A 44 -8.35 1.13 3.21
CA ASN A 44 -9.47 1.86 3.78
C ASN A 44 -9.36 3.34 3.40
N PRO A 45 -10.30 3.89 2.61
CA PRO A 45 -10.22 5.28 2.16
C PRO A 45 -10.27 6.29 3.31
N SER A 46 -10.96 5.98 4.41
CA SER A 46 -11.01 6.83 5.60
C SER A 46 -9.65 6.97 6.29
N ILE A 47 -8.70 6.08 6.00
CA ILE A 47 -7.37 6.04 6.62
C ILE A 47 -6.29 6.46 5.63
N ASN A 48 -6.29 5.92 4.41
CA ASN A 48 -5.13 5.99 3.52
C ASN A 48 -5.36 6.77 2.21
N GLN A 49 -6.53 7.37 1.97
CA GLN A 49 -6.83 8.05 0.70
C GLN A 49 -5.80 9.11 0.29
N GLU A 50 -5.36 9.95 1.23
CA GLU A 50 -4.38 11.00 0.94
C GLU A 50 -3.01 10.41 0.53
N ARG A 51 -2.57 9.36 1.23
CA ARG A 51 -1.33 8.65 0.91
C ARG A 51 -1.40 8.00 -0.46
N ILE A 52 -2.55 7.42 -0.83
CA ILE A 52 -2.76 6.82 -2.15
C ILE A 52 -2.77 7.90 -3.25
N ASN A 53 -3.36 9.07 -3.00
CA ASN A 53 -3.30 10.17 -3.95
C ASN A 53 -1.85 10.66 -4.20
N GLN A 54 -1.04 10.76 -3.15
CA GLN A 54 0.39 11.09 -3.27
C GLN A 54 1.16 10.00 -4.01
N ALA A 55 0.86 8.72 -3.73
CA ALA A 55 1.47 7.58 -4.42
C ALA A 55 1.15 7.60 -5.91
N ARG A 56 -0.12 7.84 -6.27
CA ARG A 56 -0.58 7.90 -7.66
C ARG A 56 0.18 8.96 -8.46
N ALA A 57 0.37 10.14 -7.88
CA ALA A 57 1.12 11.22 -8.54
C ALA A 57 2.58 10.82 -8.80
N GLN A 58 3.26 10.25 -7.79
CA GLN A 58 4.67 9.83 -7.92
C GLN A 58 4.84 8.61 -8.85
N MET A 59 3.92 7.64 -8.78
CA MET A 59 3.92 6.48 -9.67
C MET A 59 3.76 6.90 -11.14
N ALA A 60 2.91 7.89 -11.42
CA ALA A 60 2.74 8.41 -12.77
C ALA A 60 4.04 9.00 -13.33
N GLU A 61 4.84 9.69 -12.51
CA GLU A 61 6.17 10.21 -12.91
C GLU A 61 7.16 9.09 -13.27
N LEU A 62 6.98 7.89 -12.69
CA LEU A 62 7.78 6.69 -12.94
C LEU A 62 7.21 5.80 -14.06
N GLY A 63 6.12 6.21 -14.71
CA GLY A 63 5.43 5.40 -15.74
C GLY A 63 4.75 4.15 -15.17
N LEU A 64 4.41 4.17 -13.88
CA LEU A 64 3.66 3.15 -13.17
C LEU A 64 2.18 3.57 -13.06
N THR A 65 1.29 2.59 -13.04
CA THR A 65 -0.15 2.78 -12.85
C THR A 65 -0.62 2.07 -11.58
N ILE A 66 -1.62 2.63 -10.92
CA ILE A 66 -2.19 2.05 -9.70
C ILE A 66 -3.62 1.57 -9.96
N ALA A 67 -3.92 0.34 -9.54
CA ALA A 67 -5.25 -0.24 -9.54
C ALA A 67 -5.74 -0.29 -8.09
N GLU A 68 -6.73 0.53 -7.78
CA GLU A 68 -7.21 0.75 -6.42
C GLU A 68 -8.50 -0.03 -6.16
N GLN A 69 -8.55 -0.70 -5.01
CA GLN A 69 -9.77 -1.23 -4.44
C GLN A 69 -9.92 -0.70 -3.02
N THR A 70 -11.12 -0.29 -2.64
CA THR A 70 -11.40 0.24 -1.31
C THR A 70 -12.05 -0.82 -0.43
N LEU A 71 -11.64 -0.88 0.84
CA LEU A 71 -12.16 -1.80 1.83
C LEU A 71 -12.50 -1.05 3.11
N THR A 72 -13.79 -0.95 3.43
CA THR A 72 -14.26 -0.37 4.70
C THR A 72 -14.51 -1.42 5.76
N GLU A 73 -14.75 -2.68 5.37
CA GLU A 73 -15.07 -3.80 6.26
C GLU A 73 -14.17 -5.01 5.95
N PRO A 74 -13.47 -5.63 6.93
CA PRO A 74 -12.48 -6.69 6.67
C PRO A 74 -13.01 -7.91 5.92
N LEU A 75 -14.31 -8.23 6.08
CA LEU A 75 -14.94 -9.46 5.57
C LEU A 75 -14.90 -9.63 4.04
N GLN A 76 -14.58 -8.56 3.30
CA GLN A 76 -14.58 -8.55 1.83
C GLN A 76 -13.18 -8.67 1.22
N LEU A 77 -12.13 -8.80 2.05
CA LEU A 77 -10.74 -8.75 1.58
C LEU A 77 -10.43 -9.86 0.55
N ASP A 78 -10.85 -11.10 0.82
CA ASP A 78 -10.64 -12.25 -0.07
C ASP A 78 -11.24 -12.04 -1.47
N GLU A 79 -12.47 -11.51 -1.53
CA GLU A 79 -13.17 -11.26 -2.80
C GLU A 79 -12.45 -10.17 -3.61
N LEU A 80 -12.04 -9.08 -2.96
CA LEU A 80 -11.31 -8.00 -3.61
C LEU A 80 -9.93 -8.46 -4.11
N LEU A 81 -9.23 -9.30 -3.34
CA LEU A 81 -7.95 -9.88 -3.74
C LEU A 81 -8.10 -10.77 -4.99
N GLN A 82 -9.10 -11.64 -5.01
CA GLN A 82 -9.38 -12.51 -6.17
C GLN A 82 -9.70 -11.72 -7.44
N GLN A 83 -10.35 -10.57 -7.32
CA GLN A 83 -10.65 -9.69 -8.45
C GLN A 83 -9.42 -8.87 -8.89
N LEU A 84 -8.61 -8.41 -7.93
CA LEU A 84 -7.51 -7.47 -8.21
C LEU A 84 -6.27 -8.19 -8.76
N LEU A 85 -5.87 -9.30 -8.16
CA LEU A 85 -4.61 -10.00 -8.47
C LEU A 85 -4.44 -10.38 -9.95
N PRO A 86 -5.45 -10.88 -10.67
CA PRO A 86 -5.32 -11.20 -12.10
C PRO A 86 -5.07 -9.97 -12.99
N THR A 87 -5.27 -8.76 -12.47
CA THR A 87 -5.26 -7.52 -13.25
C THR A 87 -4.00 -6.68 -13.03
N VAL A 88 -3.11 -7.08 -12.14
CA VAL A 88 -1.93 -6.29 -11.70
C VAL A 88 -0.67 -7.13 -11.75
N ASP A 89 0.48 -6.49 -11.94
CA ASP A 89 1.78 -7.18 -11.97
C ASP A 89 2.35 -7.40 -10.57
N ALA A 90 1.97 -6.54 -9.63
CA ALA A 90 2.39 -6.61 -8.23
C ALA A 90 1.30 -6.08 -7.30
N LEU A 91 1.24 -6.63 -6.08
CA LEU A 91 0.39 -6.15 -5.00
C LEU A 91 1.23 -5.31 -4.04
N TRP A 92 0.83 -4.06 -3.80
CA TRP A 92 1.43 -3.20 -2.80
C TRP A 92 0.62 -3.24 -1.51
N LEU A 93 1.13 -3.97 -0.52
CA LEU A 93 0.54 -4.08 0.81
C LEU A 93 0.90 -2.84 1.63
N ILE A 94 -0.03 -1.90 1.73
CA ILE A 94 0.13 -0.75 2.62
C ILE A 94 -0.19 -1.16 4.08
N ALA A 95 0.43 -0.48 5.04
CA ALA A 95 0.14 -0.67 6.45
C ALA A 95 -1.23 -0.07 6.81
N ASP A 96 -2.29 -0.78 6.46
CA ASP A 96 -3.67 -0.44 6.78
C ASP A 96 -4.21 -1.39 7.86
N PRO A 97 -4.58 -0.90 9.05
CA PRO A 97 -5.11 -1.72 10.13
C PRO A 97 -6.35 -2.53 9.73
N THR A 98 -7.17 -2.04 8.79
CA THR A 98 -8.39 -2.73 8.32
C THR A 98 -8.06 -3.87 7.34
N VAL A 99 -6.97 -3.75 6.59
CA VAL A 99 -6.50 -4.81 5.69
C VAL A 99 -5.68 -5.85 6.47
N LEU A 100 -4.85 -5.39 7.40
CA LEU A 100 -3.98 -6.24 8.21
C LEU A 100 -4.70 -6.95 9.36
N SER A 101 -5.94 -6.55 9.69
CA SER A 101 -6.75 -7.24 10.70
C SER A 101 -7.14 -8.65 10.28
N ASP A 102 -7.13 -8.95 8.97
CA ASP A 102 -7.34 -10.28 8.42
C ASP A 102 -6.05 -10.81 7.77
N LYS A 103 -5.06 -11.08 8.63
CA LYS A 103 -3.72 -11.52 8.23
C LYS A 103 -3.74 -12.85 7.50
N ASP A 104 -4.66 -13.74 7.85
CA ASP A 104 -4.77 -15.10 7.29
C ASP A 104 -5.17 -15.05 5.81
N SER A 105 -6.09 -14.16 5.44
CA SER A 105 -6.51 -13.92 4.06
C SER A 105 -5.37 -13.35 3.20
N VAL A 106 -4.60 -12.40 3.73
CA VAL A 106 -3.42 -11.84 3.04
C VAL A 106 -2.35 -12.92 2.83
N GLU A 107 -2.03 -13.72 3.86
CA GLU A 107 -1.02 -14.77 3.76
C GLU A 107 -1.43 -15.86 2.76
N LYS A 108 -2.68 -16.32 2.81
CA LYS A 108 -3.21 -17.32 1.87
C LYS A 108 -3.15 -16.84 0.42
N SER A 109 -3.43 -15.56 0.19
CA SER A 109 -3.41 -14.97 -1.14
C SER A 109 -2.00 -14.72 -1.70
N VAL A 110 -1.01 -14.50 -0.83
CA VAL A 110 0.39 -14.26 -1.23
C VAL A 110 1.15 -15.58 -1.44
N TYR A 111 0.88 -16.60 -0.63
CA TYR A 111 1.61 -17.87 -0.71
C TYR A 111 0.98 -18.90 -1.64
N GLY A 112 -0.30 -18.76 -1.98
CA GLY A 112 -1.00 -19.69 -2.86
C GLY A 112 -1.12 -21.10 -2.27
N ASN A 113 -2.22 -21.78 -2.59
CA ASN A 113 -2.29 -23.24 -2.57
C ASN A 113 -2.00 -23.77 -3.98
#